data_AF-G5EFG7-F1
#
_entry.id   AF-G5EFG7-F1
#
_cell.length_a   1.000
_cell.length_b   1.000
_cell.length_c   1.000
_cell.angle_alpha   90.00
_cell.angle_beta   90.00
_cell.angle_gamma   90.00
#
_symmetry.space_group_name_H-M   'P 1'
#
loop_
_entity.id
_entity.type
_entity.pdbx_description
1 polymer ?
#
loop_
_entity_poly.entity_id
_entity_poly.type
_entity_poly.pdbx_seq_one_letter_code
_entity_poly.pdbx_strand_id
1 'polypeptide(L)'
;MFSPLECRLAVACKFQDDRYYKLFHQYFDLLAQVHSVVETMDGLWMLRVWRAQKFGPESIKERRERQLFHVTQFSFKRYIVPPNPRIGKAIEEFGKEYLIEINVYDEHRADLVSLNSGNFVAIQNVHAASTPHREIQILHGGGEAYQRGISTVPVDFEVDAFQNFKRKVESVLENVLYDENFIEFQQPEEVTENRVPEEPQLNIHKDPLPSDLPQ
;
A
#
# COMPACT_ATOMS: atom_id res chain seq x y z
N MET A 1 14.82 21.80 21.58
CA MET A 1 15.35 21.36 20.27
C MET A 1 14.47 20.20 19.84
N PHE A 2 13.82 20.27 18.69
CA PHE A 2 12.94 19.20 18.23
C PHE A 2 13.76 17.95 17.88
N SER A 3 13.28 16.80 18.30
CA SER A 3 13.74 15.49 17.85
C SER A 3 13.57 15.34 16.33
N PRO A 4 14.31 14.42 15.69
CA PRO A 4 14.12 14.12 14.28
C PRO A 4 12.65 13.79 13.93
N LEU A 5 11.95 13.04 14.79
CA LEU A 5 10.53 12.71 14.60
C LEU A 5 9.63 13.95 14.65
N GLU A 6 9.83 14.85 15.62
CA GLU A 6 9.08 16.10 15.71
C GLU A 6 9.27 16.98 14.46
N CYS A 7 10.50 17.07 13.94
CA CYS A 7 10.77 17.79 12.69
C CYS A 7 10.02 17.16 11.51
N ARG A 8 10.06 15.82 11.35
CA ARG A 8 9.34 15.11 10.30
C ARG A 8 7.83 15.34 10.40
N LEU A 9 7.29 15.23 11.60
CA LEU A 9 5.87 15.43 11.85
C LEU A 9 5.44 16.87 11.59
N ALA A 10 6.25 17.85 11.96
CA ALA A 10 5.97 19.25 11.68
C ALA A 10 5.89 19.54 10.17
N VAL A 11 6.64 18.82 9.33
CA VAL A 11 6.54 18.94 7.86
C VAL A 11 5.34 18.15 7.33
N ALA A 12 5.19 16.88 7.74
CA ALA A 12 4.10 16.00 7.33
C ALA A 12 2.69 16.55 7.70
N CYS A 13 2.57 17.28 8.80
CA CYS A 13 1.34 17.94 9.22
C CYS A 13 0.93 19.10 8.29
N LYS A 14 1.83 19.62 7.46
CA LYS A 14 1.55 20.70 6.51
C LYS A 14 0.91 20.21 5.22
N PHE A 15 0.73 18.91 5.05
CA PHE A 15 0.03 18.35 3.89
C PHE A 15 -1.37 18.97 3.75
N GLN A 16 -1.70 19.41 2.54
CA GLN A 16 -2.93 20.15 2.24
C GLN A 16 -3.86 19.27 1.40
N ASP A 17 -4.81 18.62 2.07
CA ASP A 17 -5.76 17.69 1.44
C ASP A 17 -6.51 18.32 0.24
N ASP A 18 -6.90 19.59 0.37
CA ASP A 18 -7.64 20.37 -0.63
C ASP A 18 -6.84 20.72 -1.88
N ARG A 19 -5.52 20.52 -1.85
CA ARG A 19 -4.61 20.81 -2.97
C ARG A 19 -3.95 19.56 -3.55
N TYR A 20 -4.19 18.38 -2.97
CA TYR A 20 -3.56 17.13 -3.38
C TYR A 20 -3.60 16.90 -4.89
N TYR A 21 -4.78 16.84 -5.51
CA TYR A 21 -4.92 16.61 -6.95
C TYR A 21 -4.23 17.64 -7.84
N LYS A 22 -4.01 18.86 -7.33
CA LYS A 22 -3.28 19.90 -8.05
C LYS A 22 -1.77 19.75 -7.91
N LEU A 23 -1.30 19.22 -6.78
CA LEU A 23 0.11 19.16 -6.41
C LEU A 23 0.68 17.73 -6.40
N PHE A 24 -0.09 16.69 -6.75
CA PHE A 24 0.28 15.30 -6.54
C PHE A 24 1.55 14.83 -7.29
N HIS A 25 1.98 15.55 -8.34
CA HIS A 25 3.27 15.31 -9.02
C HIS A 25 4.49 15.89 -8.29
N GLN A 26 4.27 16.77 -7.32
CA GLN A 26 5.35 17.31 -6.50
C GLN A 26 5.75 16.26 -5.45
N TYR A 27 6.96 16.37 -4.95
CA TYR A 27 7.34 15.67 -3.74
C TYR A 27 6.57 16.23 -2.56
N PHE A 28 6.03 15.37 -1.71
CA PHE A 28 5.31 15.76 -0.51
C PHE A 28 5.61 14.83 0.66
N ASP A 29 5.48 15.39 1.85
CA ASP A 29 5.45 14.68 3.11
C ASP A 29 4.01 14.64 3.61
N LEU A 30 3.59 13.54 4.22
CA LEU A 30 2.22 13.38 4.68
C LEU A 30 2.14 12.69 6.05
N LEU A 31 1.21 13.15 6.87
CA LEU A 31 0.76 12.45 8.07
C LEU A 31 -0.52 11.68 7.72
N ALA A 32 -0.63 10.39 8.01
CA ALA A 32 -1.87 9.66 7.72
C ALA A 32 -2.07 8.50 8.69
N GLN A 33 -3.26 7.90 8.65
CA GLN A 33 -3.52 6.63 9.32
C GLN A 33 -3.41 5.49 8.31
N VAL A 34 -2.77 4.40 8.71
CA VAL A 34 -2.62 3.19 7.89
C VAL A 34 -3.99 2.54 7.70
N HIS A 35 -4.41 2.40 6.45
CA HIS A 35 -5.52 1.55 6.07
C HIS A 35 -5.05 0.09 6.01
N SER A 36 -4.15 -0.25 5.08
CA SER A 36 -3.65 -1.62 4.90
C SER A 36 -2.31 -1.62 4.17
N VAL A 37 -1.64 -2.77 4.14
CA VAL A 37 -0.52 -3.03 3.22
C VAL A 37 -0.88 -4.21 2.33
N VAL A 38 -0.77 -4.02 1.02
CA VAL A 38 -1.18 -4.99 -0.01
C VAL A 38 0.01 -5.37 -0.88
N GLU A 39 0.13 -6.66 -1.18
CA GLU A 39 0.91 -7.12 -2.34
C GLU A 39 -0.02 -7.23 -3.55
N THR A 40 0.40 -6.69 -4.70
CA THR A 40 -0.33 -6.82 -5.97
C THR A 40 0.10 -8.05 -6.74
N MET A 41 -0.68 -8.45 -7.75
CA MET A 41 -0.35 -9.55 -8.66
C MET A 41 0.97 -9.31 -9.40
N ASP A 42 1.29 -8.05 -9.71
CA ASP A 42 2.54 -7.65 -10.35
C ASP A 42 3.72 -7.51 -9.35
N GLY A 43 3.53 -7.89 -8.08
CA GLY A 43 4.57 -7.87 -7.05
C GLY A 43 4.86 -6.49 -6.44
N LEU A 44 3.97 -5.51 -6.64
CA LEU A 44 4.07 -4.20 -5.98
C LEU A 44 3.66 -4.31 -4.52
N TRP A 45 4.33 -3.56 -3.65
CA TRP A 45 3.98 -3.45 -2.23
C TRP A 45 3.35 -2.08 -2.00
N MET A 46 2.05 -2.08 -1.79
CA MET A 46 1.22 -0.89 -1.70
C MET A 46 0.92 -0.57 -0.23
N LEU A 47 1.50 0.51 0.28
CA LEU A 47 1.06 1.13 1.52
C LEU A 47 -0.19 1.98 1.22
N ARG A 48 -1.32 1.61 1.81
CA ARG A 48 -2.59 2.29 1.64
C ARG A 48 -2.88 3.06 2.91
N VAL A 49 -2.97 4.38 2.82
CA VAL A 49 -3.15 5.29 3.95
C VAL A 49 -4.29 6.25 3.69
N TRP A 50 -4.99 6.67 4.74
CA TRP A 50 -6.13 7.57 4.62
C TRP A 50 -6.04 8.72 5.62
N ARG A 51 -6.77 9.81 5.34
CA ARG A 51 -6.70 11.05 6.11
C ARG A 51 -8.03 11.55 6.68
N ALA A 52 -9.10 10.77 6.54
CA ALA A 52 -10.45 11.14 7.00
C ALA A 52 -10.98 12.48 6.44
N GLN A 53 -10.38 12.97 5.36
CA GLN A 53 -10.81 14.15 4.63
C GLN A 53 -10.69 13.87 3.13
N LYS A 54 -11.66 14.37 2.37
CA LYS A 54 -11.66 14.29 0.92
C LYS A 54 -10.55 15.13 0.31
N PHE A 55 -9.82 14.55 -0.64
CA PHE A 55 -8.81 15.28 -1.39
C PHE A 55 -9.42 16.23 -2.43
N GLY A 56 -8.70 17.31 -2.72
CA GLY A 56 -9.11 18.35 -3.66
C GLY A 56 -7.99 18.83 -4.59
N PRO A 57 -8.30 19.78 -5.49
CA PRO A 57 -9.59 20.46 -5.59
C PRO A 57 -10.63 19.65 -6.38
N GLU A 58 -11.91 19.79 -6.00
CA GLU A 58 -13.03 19.03 -6.61
C GLU A 58 -13.09 19.19 -8.14
N SER A 59 -12.78 20.39 -8.64
CA SER A 59 -12.86 20.73 -10.05
C SER A 59 -11.98 19.89 -10.99
N ILE A 60 -10.96 19.20 -10.46
CA ILE A 60 -10.09 18.32 -11.24
C ILE A 60 -10.06 16.88 -10.73
N LYS A 61 -10.82 16.58 -9.67
CA LYS A 61 -10.86 15.29 -9.00
C LYS A 61 -11.10 14.15 -9.98
N GLU A 62 -12.21 14.17 -10.70
CA GLU A 62 -12.58 13.06 -11.59
C GLU A 62 -11.51 12.78 -12.64
N ARG A 63 -10.89 13.83 -13.17
CA ARG A 63 -9.80 13.69 -14.13
C ARG A 63 -8.58 13.01 -13.50
N ARG A 64 -8.25 13.34 -12.25
CA ARG A 64 -7.14 12.71 -11.53
C ARG A 64 -7.45 11.28 -11.11
N GLU A 65 -8.58 11.05 -10.46
CA GLU A 65 -8.99 9.72 -9.99
C GLU A 65 -9.07 8.69 -11.13
N ARG A 66 -9.44 9.10 -12.36
CA ARG A 66 -9.40 8.21 -13.53
C ARG A 66 -8.01 7.74 -13.93
N GLN A 67 -6.95 8.48 -13.58
CA GLN A 67 -5.57 8.18 -13.96
C GLN A 67 -4.78 7.59 -12.79
N LEU A 68 -5.19 7.85 -11.55
CA LEU A 68 -4.55 7.29 -10.37
C LEU A 68 -4.75 5.77 -10.33
N PHE A 69 -3.64 5.06 -10.10
CA PHE A 69 -3.67 3.66 -9.77
C PHE A 69 -4.32 3.50 -8.41
N HIS A 70 -5.35 2.64 -8.37
CA HIS A 70 -5.90 2.12 -7.14
C HIS A 70 -5.84 0.59 -7.17
N VAL A 71 -5.56 -0.02 -6.04
CA VAL A 71 -5.74 -1.45 -5.82
C VAL A 71 -7.21 -1.77 -6.02
N THR A 72 -7.44 -2.85 -6.76
CA THR A 72 -8.76 -3.42 -7.03
C THR A 72 -8.68 -4.92 -6.83
N GLN A 73 -9.82 -5.60 -6.78
CA GLN A 73 -9.87 -7.06 -6.72
C GLN A 73 -9.03 -7.75 -7.82
N PHE A 74 -8.89 -7.11 -9.00
CA PHE A 74 -8.12 -7.66 -10.12
C PHE A 74 -6.59 -7.51 -9.96
N SER A 75 -6.13 -6.47 -9.26
CA SER A 75 -4.70 -6.24 -9.03
C SER A 75 -4.25 -6.75 -7.66
N PHE A 76 -5.17 -7.00 -6.74
CA PHE A 76 -4.91 -7.53 -5.41
C PHE A 76 -4.42 -8.98 -5.45
N LYS A 77 -3.33 -9.28 -4.73
CA LYS A 77 -2.84 -10.65 -4.52
C LYS A 77 -3.08 -11.10 -3.09
N ARG A 78 -2.58 -10.35 -2.10
CA ARG A 78 -2.77 -10.66 -0.67
C ARG A 78 -2.57 -9.43 0.21
N TYR A 79 -3.06 -9.53 1.44
CA TYR A 79 -2.70 -8.58 2.50
C TYR A 79 -1.36 -8.97 3.12
N ILE A 80 -0.48 -7.99 3.26
CA ILE A 80 0.67 -8.06 4.18
C ILE A 80 0.22 -7.56 5.56
N VAL A 81 -0.57 -6.48 5.58
CA VAL A 81 -1.27 -5.95 6.76
C VAL A 81 -2.74 -5.77 6.38
N PRO A 82 -3.68 -6.56 6.94
CA PRO A 82 -5.10 -6.44 6.59
C PRO A 82 -5.69 -5.13 7.14
N PRO A 83 -6.75 -4.60 6.52
CA PRO A 83 -7.44 -3.42 7.03
C PRO A 83 -8.16 -3.71 8.34
N ASN A 84 -8.17 -2.74 9.25
CA ASN A 84 -9.14 -2.71 10.33
C ASN A 84 -10.54 -2.63 9.69
N PRO A 85 -11.50 -3.49 10.07
CA PRO A 85 -12.82 -3.53 9.44
C PRO A 85 -13.54 -2.18 9.41
N ARG A 86 -13.40 -1.37 10.46
CA ARG A 86 -14.00 -0.02 10.52
C ARG A 86 -13.35 0.95 9.55
N ILE A 87 -12.02 0.91 9.42
CA ILE A 87 -11.29 1.77 8.49
C ILE A 87 -11.60 1.36 7.05
N GLY A 88 -11.64 0.05 6.78
CA GLY A 88 -12.07 -0.47 5.49
C GLY A 88 -13.48 -0.04 5.12
N LYS A 89 -14.43 -0.15 6.06
CA LYS A 89 -15.80 0.34 5.86
C LYS A 89 -15.87 1.85 5.62
N ALA A 90 -15.05 2.63 6.32
CA ALA A 90 -14.97 4.07 6.10
C ALA A 90 -14.58 4.39 4.65
N ILE A 91 -13.60 3.68 4.09
CA ILE A 91 -13.19 3.88 2.70
C ILE A 91 -14.26 3.41 1.71
N GLU A 92 -15.00 2.33 2.02
CA GLU A 92 -16.14 1.91 1.20
C GLU A 92 -17.24 2.99 1.16
N GLU A 93 -17.58 3.59 2.30
CA GLU A 93 -18.64 4.59 2.42
C GLU A 93 -18.25 5.98 1.88
N PHE A 94 -17.04 6.45 2.19
CA PHE A 94 -16.58 7.79 1.80
C PHE A 94 -15.88 7.82 0.43
N GLY A 95 -15.44 6.65 -0.06
CA GLY A 95 -14.79 6.49 -1.34
C GLY A 95 -13.27 6.67 -1.30
N LYS A 96 -12.64 6.30 -2.43
CA LYS A 96 -11.17 6.31 -2.60
C LYS A 96 -10.53 7.70 -2.58
N GLU A 97 -11.33 8.75 -2.63
CA GLU A 97 -10.90 10.16 -2.53
C GLU A 97 -10.38 10.55 -1.14
N TYR A 98 -10.44 9.62 -0.18
CA TYR A 98 -9.87 9.74 1.15
C TYR A 98 -8.57 8.93 1.30
N LEU A 99 -8.20 8.17 0.26
CA LEU A 99 -7.13 7.18 0.27
C LEU A 99 -5.97 7.61 -0.64
N ILE A 100 -4.74 7.48 -0.14
CA ILE A 100 -3.51 7.56 -0.93
C ILE A 100 -2.88 6.17 -0.92
N GLU A 101 -2.57 5.65 -2.10
CA GLU A 101 -1.91 4.37 -2.25
C GLU A 101 -0.51 4.55 -2.82
N ILE A 102 0.49 4.09 -2.07
CA ILE A 102 1.90 4.37 -2.31
C ILE A 102 2.62 3.06 -2.58
N ASN A 103 3.25 2.95 -3.74
CA ASN A 103 4.15 1.85 -4.05
C ASN A 103 5.50 2.07 -3.36
N VAL A 104 5.89 1.13 -2.51
CA VAL A 104 7.07 1.24 -1.64
C VAL A 104 8.18 0.32 -2.13
N TYR A 105 9.37 0.90 -2.31
CA TYR A 105 10.54 0.23 -2.84
C TYR A 105 11.57 -0.11 -1.75
N ASP A 106 12.40 -1.10 -2.07
CA ASP A 106 13.67 -1.39 -1.42
C ASP A 106 13.58 -1.52 0.12
N GLU A 107 14.46 -0.84 0.86
CA GLU A 107 14.60 -0.98 2.31
C GLU A 107 13.31 -0.62 3.07
N HIS A 108 12.48 0.27 2.52
CA HIS A 108 11.23 0.70 3.15
C HIS A 108 10.17 -0.40 3.21
N ARG A 109 10.31 -1.49 2.43
CA ARG A 109 9.40 -2.64 2.54
C ARG A 109 9.52 -3.35 3.89
N ALA A 110 10.70 -3.33 4.52
CA ALA A 110 10.89 -3.87 5.85
C ALA A 110 10.13 -3.05 6.92
N ASP A 111 9.97 -1.74 6.70
CA ASP A 111 9.16 -0.91 7.60
C ASP A 111 7.68 -1.33 7.54
N LEU A 112 7.19 -1.71 6.36
CA LEU A 112 5.78 -2.05 6.15
C LEU A 112 5.31 -3.26 6.95
N VAL A 113 6.16 -4.27 7.14
CA VAL A 113 5.76 -5.49 7.88
C VAL A 113 5.57 -5.24 9.38
N SER A 114 6.10 -4.13 9.90
CA SER A 114 5.95 -3.73 11.30
C SER A 114 4.70 -2.89 11.57
N LEU A 115 4.00 -2.44 10.53
CA LEU A 115 2.82 -1.62 10.64
C LEU A 115 1.58 -2.45 10.98
N ASN A 116 0.62 -1.85 11.67
CA ASN A 116 -0.75 -2.36 11.74
C ASN A 116 -1.71 -1.33 11.14
N SER A 117 -2.86 -1.79 10.64
CA SER A 117 -3.95 -0.87 10.31
C SER A 117 -4.34 -0.05 11.56
N GLY A 118 -4.65 1.23 11.35
CA GLY A 118 -4.92 2.18 12.42
C GLY A 118 -3.68 2.90 12.99
N ASN A 119 -2.46 2.44 12.66
CA ASN A 119 -1.25 3.16 13.05
C ASN A 119 -1.21 4.52 12.36
N PHE A 120 -0.76 5.55 13.08
CA PHE A 120 -0.44 6.83 12.48
C PHE A 120 0.99 6.80 11.96
N VAL A 121 1.20 7.31 10.76
CA VAL A 121 2.52 7.34 10.10
C VAL A 121 2.79 8.71 9.51
N ALA A 122 4.03 9.18 9.67
CA ALA A 122 4.58 10.24 8.85
C ALA A 122 5.40 9.61 7.72
N ILE A 123 5.09 9.97 6.48
CA ILE A 123 5.77 9.48 5.29
C ILE A 123 6.43 10.67 4.62
N GLN A 124 7.69 10.52 4.24
CA GLN A 124 8.47 11.59 3.65
C GLN A 124 8.81 11.33 2.21
N ASN A 125 8.75 12.39 1.41
CA ASN A 125 9.31 12.44 0.06
C ASN A 125 8.62 11.44 -0.89
N VAL A 126 7.29 11.38 -0.78
CA VAL A 126 6.41 10.68 -1.74
C VAL A 126 6.23 11.55 -2.97
N HIS A 127 6.17 10.94 -4.15
CA HIS A 127 5.83 11.65 -5.39
C HIS A 127 5.12 10.74 -6.38
N ALA A 128 4.43 11.31 -7.35
CA ALA A 128 3.82 10.54 -8.42
C ALA A 128 4.83 10.19 -9.53
N ALA A 129 4.78 8.95 -10.00
CA ALA A 129 5.32 8.54 -11.29
C ALA A 129 4.17 8.31 -12.28
N SER A 130 4.39 8.75 -13.52
CA SER A 130 3.42 8.59 -14.60
C SER A 130 3.88 7.53 -15.60
N THR A 131 2.99 6.60 -15.91
CA THR A 131 3.03 5.76 -17.11
C THR A 131 2.01 6.31 -18.14
N PRO A 132 2.03 5.89 -19.41
CA PRO A 132 1.04 6.34 -20.40
C PRO A 132 -0.43 6.12 -20.01
N HIS A 133 -0.71 5.15 -19.14
CA HIS A 133 -2.07 4.75 -18.78
C HIS A 133 -2.45 5.05 -17.34
N ARG A 134 -1.48 5.16 -16.44
CA ARG A 134 -1.72 5.27 -14.99
C ARG A 134 -0.65 6.10 -14.30
N GLU A 135 -1.03 6.72 -13.21
CA GLU A 135 -0.17 7.46 -12.31
C GLU A 135 -0.19 6.79 -10.95
N ILE A 136 0.96 6.66 -10.31
CA ILE A 136 1.10 5.95 -9.04
C ILE A 136 1.97 6.77 -8.09
N GLN A 137 1.58 6.84 -6.82
CA GLN A 137 2.44 7.44 -5.80
C GLN A 137 3.55 6.46 -5.44
N ILE A 138 4.77 6.97 -5.31
CA ILE A 138 5.96 6.16 -5.08
C ILE A 138 6.76 6.73 -3.90
N LEU A 139 7.20 5.80 -3.05
CA LEU A 139 8.31 6.01 -2.12
C LEU A 139 9.49 5.16 -2.60
N HIS A 140 10.49 5.84 -3.17
CA HIS A 140 11.75 5.20 -3.58
C HIS A 140 12.61 4.83 -2.36
N GLY A 141 13.54 3.90 -2.54
CA GLY A 141 14.62 3.70 -1.58
C GLY A 141 15.60 4.88 -1.50
N GLY A 142 16.67 4.69 -0.72
CA GLY A 142 17.71 5.66 -0.41
C GLY A 142 17.55 6.36 0.95
N GLY A 143 16.53 6.02 1.74
CA GLY A 143 16.36 6.40 3.14
C GLY A 143 16.85 7.80 3.54
N GLU A 144 17.73 7.86 4.53
CA GLU A 144 18.26 9.12 5.08
C GLU A 144 19.00 9.98 4.06
N ALA A 145 19.71 9.37 3.10
CA ALA A 145 20.48 10.09 2.08
C ALA A 145 19.57 10.98 1.20
N TYR A 146 18.30 10.62 1.07
CA TYR A 146 17.30 11.38 0.34
C TYR A 146 16.14 11.87 1.22
N GLN A 147 16.27 11.79 2.55
CA GLN A 147 15.21 12.14 3.50
C GLN A 147 13.88 11.44 3.18
N ARG A 148 13.95 10.15 2.83
CA ARG A 148 12.82 9.26 2.53
C ARG A 148 12.59 8.33 3.72
N GLY A 149 11.33 8.01 3.97
CA GLY A 149 11.02 6.97 4.94
C GLY A 149 9.61 7.05 5.49
N ILE A 150 9.29 6.03 6.28
CA ILE A 150 8.03 5.87 6.98
C ILE A 150 8.37 5.87 8.48
N SER A 151 7.65 6.66 9.27
CA SER A 151 7.83 6.72 10.72
C SER A 151 6.50 6.56 11.40
N THR A 152 6.36 5.51 12.20
CA THR A 152 5.18 5.34 13.06
C THR A 152 5.17 6.44 14.13
N VAL A 153 4.02 7.07 14.31
CA VAL A 153 3.82 8.12 15.30
C VAL A 153 3.29 7.48 16.59
N PRO A 154 3.95 7.69 17.74
CA PRO A 154 3.44 7.23 19.02
C PRO A 154 2.03 7.77 19.28
N VAL A 155 1.16 6.94 19.84
CA VAL A 155 -0.26 7.30 20.07
C VAL A 155 -0.40 8.46 21.06
N ASP A 156 0.55 8.56 22.00
CA ASP A 156 0.68 9.57 23.04
C ASP A 156 1.54 10.78 22.62
N PHE A 157 1.88 10.92 21.34
CA PHE A 157 2.70 12.02 20.86
C PHE A 157 2.01 13.39 21.05
N GLU A 158 2.52 14.25 21.93
CA GLU A 158 1.77 15.40 22.45
C GLU A 158 1.67 16.63 21.52
N VAL A 159 2.22 16.58 20.31
CA VAL A 159 2.21 17.74 19.40
C VAL A 159 0.79 18.06 18.93
N ASP A 160 0.35 19.30 19.16
CA ASP A 160 -1.01 19.80 18.85
C ASP A 160 -1.48 19.48 17.43
N ALA A 161 -0.61 19.64 16.43
CA ALA A 161 -0.95 19.38 15.03
C ALA A 161 -1.32 17.90 14.81
N PHE A 162 -0.58 16.98 15.42
CA PHE A 162 -0.87 15.55 15.37
C PHE A 162 -2.15 15.23 16.15
N GLN A 163 -2.30 15.74 17.37
CA GLN A 163 -3.51 15.51 18.18
C GLN A 163 -4.78 16.04 17.51
N ASN A 164 -4.69 17.17 16.80
CA ASN A 164 -5.78 17.70 15.98
C ASN A 164 -6.11 16.78 14.80
N PHE A 165 -5.10 16.23 14.11
CA PHE A 165 -5.31 15.27 13.04
C PHE A 165 -5.95 13.97 13.56
N LYS A 166 -5.40 13.40 14.63
CA LYS A 166 -5.91 12.19 15.29
C LYS A 166 -7.37 12.33 15.69
N ARG A 167 -7.76 13.41 16.36
CA ARG A 167 -9.15 13.67 16.76
C ARG A 167 -10.11 13.76 15.57
N LYS A 168 -9.68 14.34 14.44
CA LYS A 168 -10.50 14.38 13.22
C LYS A 168 -10.73 12.97 12.66
N VAL A 169 -9.67 12.17 12.58
CA VAL A 169 -9.75 10.78 12.13
C VAL A 169 -10.69 9.96 13.03
N GLU A 170 -10.52 10.08 14.36
CA GLU A 170 -11.37 9.39 15.34
C GLU A 170 -12.84 9.82 15.22
N SER A 171 -13.13 11.11 15.08
CA SER A 171 -14.49 11.61 14.90
C SER A 171 -15.16 11.09 13.62
N VAL A 172 -14.42 10.94 12.52
CA VAL A 172 -14.97 10.32 11.31
C VAL A 172 -15.26 8.85 11.54
N LEU A 173 -14.35 8.11 12.17
CA LEU A 173 -14.54 6.68 12.49
C LEU A 173 -15.67 6.41 13.48
N GLU A 174 -16.00 7.34 14.37
CA GLU A 174 -17.17 7.23 15.27
C GLU A 174 -18.49 7.14 14.51
N ASN A 175 -18.56 7.73 13.30
CA ASN A 175 -19.76 7.76 12.47
C ASN A 175 -19.88 6.57 11.51
N VAL A 176 -18.87 5.68 11.47
CA VAL A 176 -18.85 4.52 10.57
C VAL A 176 -19.46 3.32 11.30
N LEU A 177 -20.46 2.69 10.67
CA LEU A 177 -21.06 1.48 11.21
C LEU A 177 -20.01 0.35 11.23
N TYR A 178 -19.75 -0.19 12.41
CA TYR A 178 -18.80 -1.29 12.53
C TYR A 178 -19.38 -2.58 11.96
N ASP A 179 -18.68 -3.17 11.00
CA ASP A 179 -18.93 -4.51 10.48
C ASP A 179 -17.67 -5.35 10.73
N GLU A 180 -17.76 -6.32 11.64
CA GLU A 180 -16.64 -7.21 11.97
C GLU A 180 -16.26 -8.15 10.82
N ASN A 181 -17.19 -8.39 9.89
CA ASN A 181 -17.02 -9.30 8.74
C ASN A 181 -16.63 -8.56 7.46
N PHE A 182 -16.27 -7.27 7.56
CA PHE A 182 -15.88 -6.49 6.40
C PHE A 182 -14.66 -7.10 5.70
N ILE A 183 -14.81 -7.40 4.41
CA ILE A 183 -13.75 -7.88 3.52
C ILE A 183 -13.74 -6.96 2.29
N GLU A 184 -12.67 -6.19 2.13
CA GLU A 184 -12.54 -5.33 0.96
C GLU A 184 -12.12 -6.11 -0.30
N PHE A 185 -11.13 -7.01 -0.16
CA PHE A 185 -10.68 -7.87 -1.24
C PHE A 185 -10.63 -9.34 -0.81
N GLN A 186 -11.12 -10.21 -1.68
CA GLN A 186 -10.99 -11.65 -1.53
C GLN A 186 -9.58 -12.07 -1.95
N GLN A 187 -8.89 -12.87 -1.13
CA GLN A 187 -7.65 -13.50 -1.57
C GLN A 187 -7.97 -14.51 -2.67
N PRO A 188 -7.24 -14.50 -3.80
CA PRO A 188 -7.36 -15.55 -4.80
C PRO A 188 -7.12 -16.90 -4.14
N GLU A 189 -7.90 -17.91 -4.52
CA GLU A 189 -7.60 -19.28 -4.08
C GLU A 189 -6.18 -19.64 -4.50
N GLU A 190 -5.36 -20.12 -3.55
CA GLU A 190 -4.06 -20.68 -3.88
C GLU A 190 -4.30 -21.88 -4.78
N VAL A 191 -3.96 -21.76 -6.07
CA VAL A 191 -3.84 -22.94 -6.93
C VAL A 191 -2.67 -23.72 -6.33
N THR A 192 -3.00 -24.75 -5.55
CA THR A 192 -2.02 -25.74 -5.11
C THR A 192 -1.30 -26.18 -6.36
N GLU A 193 -0.01 -25.88 -6.47
CA GLU A 193 0.84 -26.47 -7.48
C GLU A 193 0.69 -27.98 -7.30
N ASN A 194 -0.10 -28.61 -8.16
CA ASN A 194 -0.12 -30.05 -8.31
C ASN A 194 1.31 -30.42 -8.71
N ARG A 195 2.14 -30.74 -7.72
CA ARG A 195 3.31 -31.58 -7.91
C ARG A 195 2.77 -32.88 -8.49
N VAL A 196 2.76 -32.97 -9.82
CA VAL A 196 2.60 -34.24 -10.51
C VAL A 196 3.66 -35.16 -9.91
N PRO A 197 3.28 -36.26 -9.24
CA PRO A 197 4.27 -37.22 -8.78
C PRO A 197 5.05 -37.66 -10.02
N GLU A 198 6.38 -37.52 -10.00
CA GLU A 198 7.22 -38.08 -11.04
C GLU A 198 6.85 -39.56 -11.22
N GLU A 199 6.23 -39.89 -12.35
CA GLU A 199 5.99 -41.28 -12.70
C GLU A 199 7.35 -41.98 -12.79
N PRO A 200 7.50 -43.20 -12.22
CA PRO A 200 8.77 -43.89 -12.25
C PRO A 200 9.15 -44.15 -13.71
N GLN A 201 10.37 -43.74 -14.10
CA GLN A 201 10.88 -44.00 -15.43
C GLN A 201 10.80 -45.50 -15.72
N LEU A 202 9.89 -45.86 -16.62
CA LEU A 202 9.78 -47.22 -17.14
C LEU A 202 11.08 -47.50 -17.90
N ASN A 203 11.92 -48.36 -17.34
CA ASN A 203 13.19 -48.76 -17.93
C ASN A 203 12.91 -49.72 -19.08
N ILE A 204 12.53 -49.18 -20.24
CA ILE A 204 12.24 -49.98 -21.43
C ILE A 204 13.57 -50.37 -22.07
N HIS A 205 14.04 -51.55 -21.67
CA HIS A 205 14.88 -52.43 -22.47
C HIS A 205 14.47 -52.32 -23.95
N LYS A 206 15.33 -51.72 -24.78
CA LYS A 206 15.41 -52.07 -26.19
C LYS A 206 16.49 -53.13 -26.32
N ASP A 207 16.01 -54.35 -26.48
CA ASP A 207 16.76 -55.54 -26.88
C ASP A 207 17.46 -55.37 -28.25
N PRO A 208 18.41 -56.25 -28.60
CA PRO A 208 19.71 -55.86 -29.13
C PRO A 208 19.78 -55.85 -30.66
N LEU A 209 20.73 -55.07 -31.19
CA LEU A 209 21.13 -55.13 -32.60
C LEU A 209 21.85 -56.45 -32.91
N PRO A 210 21.58 -57.08 -34.08
CA PRO A 210 22.16 -58.37 -34.45
C PRO A 210 23.64 -58.25 -34.78
N SER A 211 24.35 -59.32 -34.45
CA SER A 211 25.73 -59.65 -34.77
C SER A 211 26.19 -59.24 -36.17
N ASP A 212 27.25 -58.43 -36.21
CA ASP A 212 28.28 -58.59 -37.25
C ASP A 212 28.93 -59.97 -37.03
N LEU A 213 28.57 -60.89 -37.89
CA LEU A 213 29.16 -62.23 -38.01
C LEU A 213 30.60 -62.14 -38.53
N PRO A 214 31.53 -62.99 -38.04
CA PRO A 214 32.92 -62.97 -38.44
C PRO A 214 33.18 -63.71 -39.76
N GLN A 215 34.06 -63.13 -40.57
CA GLN A 215 35.07 -63.85 -41.37
C GLN A 215 36.42 -63.16 -41.18
#